data_AF-A0AA91G9B3-F1
#
_entry.id   AF-A0AA91G9B3-F1
#
_cell.length_a   1.000
_cell.length_b   1.000
_cell.length_c   1.000
_cell.angle_alpha   90.00
_cell.angle_beta   90.00
_cell.angle_gamma   90.00
#
_symmetry.space_group_name_H-M   'P 1'
#
loop_
_entity.id
_entity.type
_entity.pdbx_description
1 polymer ?
#
loop_
_entity_poly.entity_id
_entity_poly.type
_entity_poly.pdbx_seq_one_letter_code
_entity_poly.pdbx_strand_id
1 'polypeptide(L)'
;MLFDIIKERICITVTGGETMEQNLIKITTTFHNTWLVSQKKDTFSEENDILFGDTLRLSISKNDSYFFSEAIALTYNKEILSREMPTDSEIEFFDYMKMAEEKMFSKSLAAKYGVQAYVTPGPTAD
;
A
#
# COMPACT_ATOMS: atom_id res chain seq x y z
N MET A 1 -45.04 11.96 -15.81
CA MET A 1 -44.66 10.54 -16.01
C MET A 1 -43.63 10.47 -17.10
N LEU A 2 -42.39 10.14 -16.73
CA LEU A 2 -41.54 9.10 -17.32
C LEU A 2 -40.06 9.53 -17.15
N PHE A 3 -39.55 9.23 -15.95
CA PHE A 3 -38.17 8.85 -15.57
C PHE A 3 -37.00 9.67 -16.17
N ASP A 4 -36.28 10.48 -15.38
CA ASP A 4 -35.19 10.06 -14.46
C ASP A 4 -34.13 9.12 -15.07
N ILE A 5 -33.54 9.50 -16.21
CA ILE A 5 -32.38 8.84 -16.83
C ILE A 5 -31.71 9.97 -17.66
N ILE A 6 -30.55 10.60 -17.39
CA ILE A 6 -29.28 10.26 -16.75
C ILE A 6 -28.67 11.60 -16.28
N LYS A 7 -28.69 11.89 -14.98
CA LYS A 7 -27.75 12.86 -14.37
C LYS A 7 -26.37 12.22 -14.34
N GLU A 8 -25.33 13.05 -14.38
CA GLU A 8 -23.90 12.70 -14.26
C GLU A 8 -23.19 12.27 -15.55
N ARG A 9 -23.16 13.21 -16.50
CA ARG A 9 -21.94 13.40 -17.30
C ARG A 9 -20.87 14.00 -16.38
N ILE A 10 -20.06 13.11 -15.82
CA ILE A 10 -18.82 13.37 -15.13
C ILE A 10 -17.93 14.20 -16.07
N CYS A 11 -17.80 15.49 -15.77
CA CYS A 11 -16.79 16.37 -16.34
C CYS A 11 -15.70 16.51 -15.28
N ILE A 12 -14.67 15.65 -15.35
CA ILE A 12 -13.45 15.81 -14.56
C ILE A 12 -12.43 16.50 -15.45
N THR A 13 -12.21 17.77 -15.16
CA THR A 13 -11.15 18.61 -15.71
C THR A 13 -9.79 18.06 -15.26
N VAL A 14 -9.02 17.51 -16.20
CA VAL A 14 -7.65 17.06 -15.95
C VAL A 14 -6.76 18.29 -15.81
N THR A 15 -6.35 18.60 -14.58
CA THR A 15 -5.27 19.57 -14.30
C THR A 15 -4.28 18.90 -13.36
N GLY A 16 -3.09 18.59 -13.89
CA GLY A 16 -1.82 18.33 -13.18
C GLY A 16 -1.87 17.79 -11.75
N GLY A 17 -1.71 16.47 -11.64
CA GLY A 17 -1.49 15.74 -10.40
C GLY A 17 -1.89 14.29 -10.63
N GLU A 18 -0.93 13.43 -10.95
CA GLU A 18 -1.14 12.00 -11.21
C GLU A 18 -1.90 11.37 -10.05
N THR A 19 -3.20 11.14 -10.24
CA THR A 19 -4.07 10.48 -9.26
C THR A 19 -3.74 8.99 -9.27
N MET A 20 -2.65 8.60 -8.62
CA MET A 20 -2.17 7.21 -8.47
C MET A 20 -2.95 6.41 -7.42
N GLU A 21 -4.15 6.86 -7.02
CA GLU A 21 -4.87 6.31 -5.87
C GLU A 21 -5.72 5.06 -6.18
N GLN A 22 -6.06 4.77 -7.44
CA GLN A 22 -7.12 3.78 -7.70
C GLN A 22 -6.72 2.30 -7.54
N ASN A 23 -5.43 1.98 -7.35
CA ASN A 23 -4.95 0.59 -7.25
C ASN A 23 -4.14 0.29 -5.99
N LEU A 24 -4.04 1.22 -5.03
CA LEU A 24 -3.33 0.97 -3.78
C LEU A 24 -4.21 0.14 -2.83
N ILE A 25 -3.71 -1.02 -2.43
CA ILE A 25 -4.37 -1.89 -1.45
C ILE A 25 -3.48 -2.10 -0.24
N LYS A 26 -4.12 -2.23 0.93
CA LYS A 26 -3.47 -2.73 2.13
C LYS A 26 -3.74 -4.22 2.23
N ILE A 27 -2.69 -5.01 2.44
CA ILE A 27 -2.82 -6.45 2.63
C ILE A 27 -2.17 -6.89 3.92
N THR A 28 -2.70 -7.97 4.50
CA THR A 28 -2.01 -8.75 5.53
C THR A 28 -1.78 -10.16 5.00
N THR A 29 -0.54 -10.64 5.08
CA THR A 29 -0.18 -11.99 4.61
C THR A 29 -0.30 -13.03 5.71
N THR A 30 -0.24 -14.32 5.35
CA THR A 30 -0.22 -15.48 6.28
C THR A 30 0.91 -15.41 7.30
N PHE A 31 2.00 -14.70 7.00
CA PHE A 31 3.10 -14.42 7.91
C PHE A 31 2.87 -13.20 8.82
N HIS A 32 1.63 -12.69 8.89
CA HIS A 32 1.23 -11.51 9.67
C HIS A 32 1.98 -10.22 9.32
N ASN A 33 2.55 -10.14 8.11
CA ASN A 33 3.15 -8.91 7.61
C ASN A 33 2.08 -8.06 6.90
N THR A 34 2.05 -6.78 7.23
CA THR A 34 1.17 -5.80 6.61
C THR A 34 1.94 -4.99 5.57
N TRP A 35 1.35 -4.85 4.38
CA TRP A 35 1.93 -4.18 3.23
C TRP A 35 0.95 -3.22 2.57
N LEU A 36 1.48 -2.16 1.98
CA LEU A 36 0.80 -1.36 0.98
C LEU A 36 1.31 -1.78 -0.40
N VAL A 37 0.41 -2.01 -1.34
CA VAL A 37 0.74 -2.50 -2.68
C VAL A 37 -0.04 -1.72 -3.72
N SER A 38 0.66 -0.96 -4.55
CA SER A 38 0.09 -0.34 -5.75
C SER A 38 0.08 -1.38 -6.85
N GLN A 39 -1.07 -2.01 -7.07
CA GLN A 39 -1.19 -3.14 -7.98
C GLN A 39 -0.92 -2.73 -9.43
N LYS A 40 -0.02 -3.48 -10.06
CA LYS A 40 0.27 -3.42 -11.48
C LYS A 40 -0.21 -4.70 -12.15
N LYS A 41 -0.50 -4.61 -13.44
CA LYS A 41 -0.90 -5.78 -14.25
C LYS A 41 0.29 -6.24 -15.08
N ASP A 42 0.48 -7.54 -15.09
CA ASP A 42 1.49 -8.23 -15.88
C ASP A 42 0.96 -9.64 -16.19
N THR A 43 1.22 -10.13 -17.41
CA THR A 43 0.71 -11.41 -17.89
C THR A 43 1.19 -12.58 -17.04
N PHE A 44 2.46 -12.58 -16.62
CA PHE A 44 3.00 -13.66 -15.79
C PHE A 44 2.32 -13.69 -14.41
N SER A 45 2.09 -12.52 -13.83
CA SER A 45 1.47 -12.40 -12.52
C SER A 45 -0.01 -12.80 -12.53
N GLU A 46 -0.74 -12.44 -13.60
CA GLU A 46 -2.14 -12.85 -13.78
C GLU A 46 -2.28 -14.36 -14.00
N GLU A 47 -1.40 -14.97 -14.82
CA GLU A 47 -1.41 -16.41 -15.08
C GLU A 47 -1.07 -17.25 -13.85
N ASN A 48 -0.25 -16.72 -12.95
CA ASN A 48 0.24 -17.44 -11.76
C ASN A 48 -0.47 -17.03 -10.46
N ASP A 49 -1.50 -16.17 -10.54
CA ASP A 49 -2.24 -15.66 -9.39
C ASP A 49 -1.34 -14.99 -8.33
N ILE A 50 -0.42 -14.15 -8.82
CA ILE A 50 0.58 -13.44 -8.02
C ILE A 50 0.18 -11.97 -7.89
N LEU A 51 0.27 -11.45 -6.66
CA LEU A 51 0.15 -10.03 -6.41
C LEU A 51 1.44 -9.30 -6.83
N PHE A 52 1.33 -8.49 -7.87
CA PHE A 52 2.42 -7.75 -8.47
C PHE A 52 2.20 -6.24 -8.39
N GLY A 53 3.26 -5.49 -8.10
CA GLY A 53 3.16 -4.05 -8.00
C GLY A 53 4.30 -3.38 -7.26
N ASP A 54 4.11 -2.11 -6.96
CA ASP A 54 5.00 -1.35 -6.09
C ASP A 54 4.61 -1.61 -4.64
N THR A 55 5.57 -1.89 -3.77
CA THR A 55 5.29 -2.38 -2.42
C THR A 55 5.99 -1.58 -1.36
N LEU A 56 5.35 -1.48 -0.20
CA LEU A 56 5.91 -0.92 1.02
C LEU A 56 5.51 -1.78 2.21
N ARG A 57 6.47 -2.29 2.96
CA ARG A 57 6.22 -3.05 4.20
C ARG A 57 5.93 -2.09 5.35
N LEU A 58 4.76 -2.19 5.96
CA LEU A 58 4.41 -1.43 7.17
C LEU A 58 4.86 -2.13 8.43
N SER A 59 4.77 -3.47 8.45
CA SER A 59 5.19 -4.28 9.59
C SER A 59 6.71 -4.33 9.71
N ILE A 60 7.30 -3.49 10.58
CA ILE A 60 8.75 -3.43 10.79
C ILE A 60 9.11 -3.45 12.27
N SER A 61 10.36 -3.80 12.58
CA SER A 61 10.93 -3.64 13.91
C SER A 61 11.47 -2.22 14.12
N LYS A 62 11.62 -1.81 15.39
CA LYS A 62 12.14 -0.47 15.75
C LYS A 62 13.56 -0.17 15.23
N ASN A 63 14.32 -1.20 14.89
CA ASN A 63 15.69 -1.08 14.38
C ASN A 63 15.77 -1.32 12.86
N ASP A 64 14.63 -1.47 12.20
CA ASP A 64 14.52 -1.75 10.78
C ASP A 64 14.18 -0.47 10.00
N SER A 65 14.39 -0.51 8.69
CA SER A 65 13.99 0.57 7.78
C SER A 65 12.69 0.23 7.08
N TYR A 66 11.91 1.26 6.75
CA TYR A 66 10.89 1.16 5.72
C TYR A 66 11.57 1.11 4.36
N PHE A 67 11.17 0.17 3.53
CA PHE A 67 11.68 -0.02 2.19
C PHE A 67 10.53 0.01 1.18
N PHE A 68 10.69 0.87 0.18
CA PHE A 68 9.88 0.86 -1.01
C PHE A 68 10.55 0.00 -2.08
N SER A 69 9.76 -0.75 -2.85
CA SER A 69 10.27 -1.56 -3.95
C SER A 69 9.32 -1.50 -5.13
N GLU A 70 9.86 -1.21 -6.30
CA GLU A 70 9.08 -1.05 -7.52
C GLU A 70 8.93 -2.36 -8.29
N ALA A 71 7.72 -2.59 -8.82
CA ALA A 71 7.41 -3.66 -9.76
C ALA A 71 7.91 -5.05 -9.31
N ILE A 72 7.54 -5.45 -8.09
CA ILE A 72 7.89 -6.75 -7.53
C ILE A 72 6.68 -7.70 -7.47
N ALA A 73 6.95 -8.99 -7.69
CA ALA A 73 6.03 -10.08 -7.39
C ALA A 73 6.08 -10.37 -5.90
N LEU A 74 5.16 -9.77 -5.13
CA LEU A 74 5.21 -9.79 -3.67
C LEU A 74 4.88 -11.17 -3.10
N THR A 75 3.73 -11.72 -3.47
CA THR A 75 3.22 -12.98 -2.93
C THR A 75 2.09 -13.55 -3.79
N TYR A 76 1.75 -14.82 -3.59
CA TYR A 76 0.57 -15.42 -4.22
C TYR A 76 -0.71 -14.93 -3.55
N ASN A 77 -1.78 -14.73 -4.31
CA ASN A 77 -3.04 -14.24 -3.77
C ASN A 77 -3.64 -15.16 -2.69
N LYS A 78 -3.35 -16.46 -2.74
CA LYS A 78 -3.73 -17.44 -1.70
C LYS A 78 -3.08 -17.21 -0.33
N GLU A 79 -1.95 -16.51 -0.27
CA GLU A 79 -1.21 -16.20 0.96
C GLU A 79 -1.68 -14.88 1.60
N ILE A 80 -2.69 -14.23 1.01
CA ILE A 80 -3.28 -13.00 1.53
C ILE A 80 -4.43 -13.36 2.48
N LEU A 81 -4.31 -12.96 3.74
CA LEU A 81 -5.34 -13.16 4.76
C LEU A 81 -6.46 -12.12 4.64
N SER A 82 -6.09 -10.85 4.41
CA SER A 82 -7.05 -9.75 4.30
C SER A 82 -6.61 -8.74 3.25
N ARG A 83 -7.61 -8.08 2.66
CA ARG A 83 -7.45 -6.91 1.80
C ARG A 83 -8.32 -5.80 2.36
N GLU A 84 -7.72 -4.64 2.56
CA GLU A 84 -8.35 -3.47 3.12
C GLU A 84 -8.01 -2.24 2.27
N MET A 85 -8.87 -1.22 2.35
CA MET A 85 -8.49 0.08 1.83
C MET A 85 -7.48 0.72 2.78
N PRO A 86 -6.36 1.26 2.27
CA PRO A 86 -5.47 2.08 3.07
C PRO A 86 -6.19 3.37 3.46
N THR A 87 -5.78 3.92 4.60
CA THR A 87 -6.18 5.25 5.06
C THR A 87 -5.43 6.33 4.30
N ASP A 88 -5.95 7.55 4.29
CA ASP A 88 -5.32 8.71 3.64
C ASP A 88 -3.87 8.91 4.12
N SER A 89 -3.61 8.75 5.43
CA SER A 89 -2.25 8.86 5.98
C SER A 89 -1.31 7.75 5.52
N GLU A 90 -1.82 6.54 5.26
CA GLU A 90 -1.04 5.43 4.70
C GLU A 90 -0.72 5.65 3.22
N ILE A 91 -1.67 6.23 2.46
CA ILE A 91 -1.47 6.64 1.07
C ILE A 91 -0.35 7.69 1.01
N GLU A 92 -0.45 8.76 1.82
CA GLU A 92 0.59 9.80 1.90
C GLU A 92 1.96 9.22 2.29
N PHE A 93 1.98 8.23 3.18
CA PHE A 93 3.21 7.55 3.56
C PHE A 93 3.81 6.75 2.41
N PHE A 94 2.97 6.06 1.63
CA PHE A 94 3.39 5.32 0.44
C PHE A 94 4.04 6.25 -0.59
N ASP A 95 3.41 7.38 -0.88
CA ASP A 95 3.94 8.37 -1.83
C ASP A 95 5.24 9.00 -1.33
N TYR A 96 5.32 9.31 -0.03
CA TYR A 96 6.55 9.78 0.59
C TYR A 96 7.69 8.76 0.43
N MET A 97 7.41 7.49 0.71
CA MET A 97 8.40 6.41 0.63
C MET A 97 8.80 6.10 -0.81
N LYS A 98 7.90 6.30 -1.78
CA LYS A 98 8.23 6.21 -3.21
C LYS A 98 9.34 7.19 -3.61
N MET A 99 9.34 8.40 -3.05
CA MET A 99 10.41 9.39 -3.30
C MET A 99 11.67 9.13 -2.48
N ALA A 100 11.52 8.58 -1.28
CA ALA A 100 12.61 8.39 -0.33
C ALA A 100 13.37 7.07 -0.52
N GLU A 101 12.73 6.06 -1.13
CA GLU A 101 13.17 4.67 -1.34
C GLU A 101 13.40 3.87 -0.04
N GLU A 102 14.18 4.43 0.88
CA GLU A 102 14.47 3.87 2.20
C GLU A 102 14.44 4.94 3.28
N LYS A 103 13.78 4.62 4.41
CA LYS A 103 13.89 5.41 5.64
C LYS A 103 13.93 4.53 6.87
N MET A 104 14.98 4.73 7.67
CA MET A 104 15.06 4.14 9.01
C MET A 104 13.84 4.53 9.85
N PHE A 105 13.33 3.58 10.62
CA PHE A 105 12.26 3.84 11.56
C PHE A 105 12.58 5.02 12.47
N SER A 106 11.63 5.94 12.60
CA SER A 106 11.62 6.91 13.69
C SER A 106 10.20 7.05 14.23
N LYS A 107 10.09 7.24 15.55
CA LYS A 107 8.79 7.43 16.21
C LYS A 107 8.02 8.62 15.63
N SER A 108 8.73 9.71 15.34
CA SER A 108 8.12 10.91 14.77
C SER A 108 7.56 10.67 13.36
N LEU A 109 8.28 9.93 12.51
CA LEU A 109 7.81 9.56 11.18
C LEU A 109 6.58 8.64 11.28
N ALA A 110 6.65 7.62 12.13
CA ALA A 110 5.56 6.66 12.29
C ALA A 110 4.30 7.30 12.90
N ALA A 111 4.46 8.25 13.82
CA ALA A 111 3.35 9.00 14.40
C ALA A 111 2.73 9.97 13.38
N LYS A 112 3.55 10.64 12.56
CA LYS A 112 3.09 11.57 11.51
C LYS A 112 2.08 10.92 10.57
N TYR A 113 2.36 9.69 10.14
CA TYR A 113 1.54 8.97 9.18
C TYR A 113 0.64 7.88 9.80
N GLY A 114 0.56 7.80 11.14
CA GLY A 114 -0.29 6.82 11.81
C GLY A 114 0.17 5.35 11.72
N VAL A 115 1.34 5.06 11.14
CA VAL A 115 1.85 3.69 10.91
C VAL A 115 2.50 3.04 12.14
N GLN A 116 2.49 3.73 13.29
CA GLN A 116 3.03 3.22 14.56
C GLN A 116 2.40 1.90 15.03
N ALA A 117 1.13 1.63 14.66
CA ALA A 117 0.42 0.42 15.03
C ALA A 117 1.03 -0.85 14.40
N TYR A 118 1.79 -0.71 13.32
CA TYR A 118 2.40 -1.82 12.61
C TYR A 118 3.80 -2.17 13.11
N VAL A 119 4.35 -1.36 14.02
CA VAL A 119 5.71 -1.56 14.53
C VAL A 119 5.70 -2.69 15.56
N THR A 120 6.32 -3.80 15.23
CA THR A 120 6.46 -4.91 16.17
C THR A 120 7.46 -4.53 17.26
N PRO A 121 7.18 -4.83 18.55
CA PRO A 121 8.24 -4.84 19.54
C PRO A 121 9.30 -5.83 19.02
N GLY A 122 10.54 -5.36 18.85
CA GLY A 122 11.64 -6.25 18.46
C GLY A 122 11.75 -7.40 19.48
N PRO A 123 12.42 -8.51 19.13
CA PRO A 123 12.65 -9.58 20.08
C PRO A 123 13.25 -8.96 21.34
N THR A 124 12.52 -9.06 22.45
CA THR A 124 13.06 -8.76 23.77
C THR A 124 14.24 -9.70 23.94
N ALA A 125 15.45 -9.15 23.97
CA ALA A 125 16.59 -9.88 24.47
C ALA A 125 16.31 -10.16 25.95
N ASP A 126 15.76 -11.34 26.24
CA ASP A 126 15.84 -11.97 27.56
C ASP A 126 17.28 -12.43 27.81
#